data_AF-A0A388MBX7-F1
#
_entry.id   AF-A0A388MBX7-F1
#
_cell.length_a   1.000
_cell.length_b   1.000
_cell.length_c   1.000
_cell.angle_alpha   90.00
_cell.angle_beta   90.00
_cell.angle_gamma   90.00
#
_symmetry.space_group_name_H-M   'P 1'
#
loop_
_entity.id
_entity.type
_entity.pdbx_description
1 polymer ?
#
loop_
_entity_poly.entity_id
_entity_poly.type
_entity_poly.pdbx_seq_one_letter_code
_entity_poly.pdbx_strand_id
1 'polypeptide(L)'
;MKWKSDFDKFVLISSFEKRGWIPTREGEEDWNLYWANVHNIKGLFATDSNMRLSDNQFVNHFPNHYEITRKDLMVKNIKRYRKELEKEAVACGMSLVNGSSGGYGGGGGGGGGGGGTGMATADKASAVEGLLDGLDFIPPSYALPADYSLFVEEFRKQPNNTWIMKPSGKAQGVGIFLINRLSQVKRWAPGGVRGVQCSIPGKDVYVISKYITNPLLVGGKKFDLRIYVLVTSYRPLKAYISKQGFGRFCNVKYSTELDELDNQFIHLTNVAIQKHGEEYNGKHGNKWPLENIRLFLTATRGHVATDKLFKDIKTLIIHSLKACQNVIINDRHCFELYGYDIIVDSNLKPWLIEVNASPSLSATTPADLALKCQVISDALAIVIPTHQPPDRRRQGCRTEPGTAAGGGGGGAAGAASGKAVGHPKSQGGAPAGAPADADLGALRHTSLGYHSGNQGYGCFQVLYDEAKIQELERARKEIPELDHQRRSKRHSGGGIRRTFRSREWAF
;
A
#
# COMPACT_ATOMS: atom_id res chain seq x y z
N MET A 1 -23.61 -10.71 13.89
CA MET A 1 -22.99 -9.53 13.25
C MET A 1 -24.07 -8.76 12.52
N LYS A 2 -24.32 -7.53 12.94
CA LYS A 2 -25.17 -6.55 12.26
C LYS A 2 -24.31 -5.63 11.38
N TRP A 3 -24.79 -5.26 10.19
CA TRP A 3 -24.12 -4.31 9.31
C TRP A 3 -24.98 -3.09 8.96
N LYS A 4 -24.32 -1.96 8.70
CA LYS A 4 -24.88 -0.69 8.24
C LYS A 4 -24.06 -0.25 7.03
N SER A 5 -24.67 0.38 6.02
CA SER A 5 -23.98 0.85 4.83
C SER A 5 -24.60 2.14 4.33
N ASP A 6 -23.77 3.14 3.99
CA ASP A 6 -24.22 4.34 3.27
C ASP A 6 -24.43 4.09 1.77
N PHE A 7 -24.12 2.88 1.29
CA PHE A 7 -24.13 2.53 -0.11
C PHE A 7 -24.97 1.28 -0.35
N ASP A 8 -26.00 1.42 -1.19
CA ASP A 8 -26.60 0.29 -1.88
C ASP A 8 -25.69 -0.11 -3.07
N LYS A 9 -24.86 -1.13 -2.84
CA LYS A 9 -23.96 -1.71 -3.83
C LYS A 9 -23.94 -3.23 -3.65
N PHE A 10 -24.39 -3.95 -4.68
CA PHE A 10 -24.40 -5.42 -4.74
C PHE A 10 -23.09 -6.09 -4.26
N VAL A 11 -21.93 -5.52 -4.60
CA VAL A 11 -20.61 -6.02 -4.16
C VAL A 11 -20.48 -6.08 -2.63
N LEU A 12 -20.97 -5.05 -1.93
CA LEU A 12 -20.95 -4.98 -0.47
C LEU A 12 -22.02 -5.91 0.12
N ILE A 13 -23.27 -5.71 -0.31
CA ILE A 13 -24.44 -6.41 0.24
C ILE A 13 -24.29 -7.93 0.09
N SER A 14 -23.98 -8.42 -1.12
CA SER A 14 -23.77 -9.85 -1.34
C SER A 14 -22.55 -10.41 -0.59
N SER A 15 -21.57 -9.57 -0.21
CA SER A 15 -20.44 -9.98 0.63
C SER A 15 -20.84 -10.09 2.10
N PHE A 16 -21.78 -9.28 2.58
CA PHE A 16 -22.33 -9.35 3.94
C PHE A 16 -23.32 -10.53 4.08
N GLU A 17 -24.23 -10.70 3.12
CA GLU A 17 -25.21 -11.79 3.08
C GLU A 17 -24.54 -13.16 3.05
N LYS A 18 -23.49 -13.35 2.22
CA LYS A 18 -22.69 -14.59 2.18
C LYS A 18 -21.98 -14.93 3.50
N ARG A 19 -21.88 -13.97 4.44
CA ARG A 19 -21.35 -14.17 5.79
C ARG A 19 -22.43 -14.43 6.84
N GLY A 20 -23.70 -14.48 6.43
CA GLY A 20 -24.84 -14.53 7.35
C GLY A 20 -25.00 -13.27 8.19
N TRP A 21 -24.48 -12.12 7.73
CA TRP A 21 -24.60 -10.86 8.46
C TRP A 21 -25.93 -10.17 8.12
N ILE A 22 -26.63 -9.71 9.14
CA ILE A 22 -27.97 -9.11 9.00
C ILE A 22 -27.88 -7.58 8.89
N PRO A 23 -28.72 -6.94 8.06
CA PRO A 23 -28.80 -5.48 8.02
C PRO A 23 -29.34 -4.93 9.35
N THR A 24 -28.84 -3.77 9.73
CA THR A 24 -29.33 -2.98 10.86
C THR A 24 -30.58 -2.22 10.43
N ARG A 25 -31.58 -2.07 11.31
CA ARG A 25 -32.78 -1.29 10.96
C ARG A 25 -32.46 0.21 10.91
N GLU A 26 -33.26 0.96 10.16
CA GLU A 26 -33.11 2.41 10.09
C GLU A 26 -33.33 3.04 11.47
N GLY A 27 -32.42 3.93 11.88
CA GLY A 27 -32.39 4.54 13.22
C GLY A 27 -31.75 3.70 14.34
N GLU A 28 -31.43 2.41 14.14
CA GLU A 28 -30.71 1.62 15.15
C GLU A 28 -29.19 1.96 15.18
N GLU A 29 -28.66 2.17 16.39
CA GLU A 29 -27.21 2.32 16.65
C GLU A 29 -26.49 0.99 16.97
N ASP A 30 -27.24 -0.10 17.14
CA ASP A 30 -26.71 -1.45 17.32
C ASP A 30 -26.26 -2.03 15.98
N TRP A 31 -25.01 -1.76 15.60
CA TRP A 31 -24.34 -2.31 14.43
C TRP A 31 -22.91 -2.77 14.80
N ASN A 32 -22.34 -3.72 14.05
CA ASN A 32 -20.96 -4.18 14.23
C ASN A 32 -20.01 -3.72 13.12
N LEU A 33 -20.50 -3.58 11.89
CA LEU A 33 -19.75 -2.97 10.79
C LEU A 33 -20.58 -1.84 10.17
N TYR A 34 -20.01 -0.65 10.09
CA TYR A 34 -20.58 0.46 9.32
C TYR A 34 -19.68 0.76 8.12
N TRP A 35 -20.18 0.41 6.93
CA TRP A 35 -19.57 0.76 5.66
C TRP A 35 -20.02 2.18 5.26
N ALA A 36 -19.41 3.17 5.89
CA ALA A 36 -19.73 4.57 5.75
C ALA A 36 -19.05 5.22 4.52
N ASN A 37 -19.59 6.35 4.11
CA ASN A 37 -19.00 7.26 3.14
C ASN A 37 -18.05 8.28 3.82
N VAL A 38 -17.12 8.85 3.06
CA VAL A 38 -16.08 9.77 3.57
C VAL A 38 -16.60 11.06 4.20
N HIS A 39 -17.85 11.47 3.94
CA HIS A 39 -18.48 12.63 4.59
C HIS A 39 -19.04 12.23 5.96
N ASN A 40 -19.76 11.11 6.03
CA ASN A 40 -20.34 10.60 7.29
C ASN A 40 -19.25 10.25 8.31
N ILE A 41 -18.09 9.75 7.86
CA ILE A 41 -16.92 9.49 8.71
C ILE A 41 -16.39 10.76 9.39
N LYS A 42 -16.43 11.93 8.72
CA LYS A 42 -16.02 13.19 9.36
C LYS A 42 -16.96 13.58 10.49
N GLY A 43 -18.26 13.38 10.30
CA GLY A 43 -19.26 13.58 11.36
C GLY A 43 -19.12 12.56 12.50
N LEU A 44 -18.82 11.30 12.19
CA LEU A 44 -18.67 10.20 13.16
C LEU A 44 -17.50 10.40 14.16
N PHE A 45 -16.46 11.13 13.76
CA PHE A 45 -15.30 11.45 14.60
C PHE A 45 -15.19 12.94 14.93
N ALA A 46 -16.25 13.73 14.69
CA ALA A 46 -16.27 15.14 15.04
C ALA A 46 -16.41 15.32 16.57
N THR A 47 -15.86 16.41 17.12
CA THR A 47 -15.82 16.63 18.58
C THR A 47 -17.18 16.86 19.24
N ASP A 48 -18.19 17.22 18.45
CA ASP A 48 -19.59 17.37 18.81
C ASP A 48 -20.38 16.05 18.75
N SER A 49 -19.89 15.06 17.99
CA SER A 49 -20.44 13.71 18.03
C SER A 49 -19.98 12.98 19.30
N ASN A 50 -20.86 12.90 20.31
CA ASN A 50 -20.62 12.14 21.55
C ASN A 50 -20.54 10.61 21.35
N MET A 51 -20.44 10.13 20.10
CA MET A 51 -20.50 8.71 19.76
C MET A 51 -19.12 8.07 19.93
N ARG A 52 -18.98 7.20 20.94
CA ARG A 52 -17.78 6.37 21.14
C ARG A 52 -18.00 4.98 20.58
N LEU A 53 -17.12 4.55 19.68
CA LEU A 53 -17.18 3.20 19.11
C LEU A 53 -16.84 2.13 20.15
N SER A 54 -17.66 1.08 20.20
CA SER A 54 -17.49 -0.08 21.06
C SER A 54 -16.49 -1.09 20.48
N ASP A 55 -15.87 -1.94 21.30
CA ASP A 55 -14.87 -2.95 20.90
C ASP A 55 -15.30 -3.89 19.74
N ASN A 56 -16.61 -4.04 19.52
CA ASN A 56 -17.21 -4.87 18.48
C ASN A 56 -17.74 -4.05 17.27
N GLN A 57 -17.36 -2.77 17.17
CA GLN A 57 -17.71 -1.88 16.06
C GLN A 57 -16.52 -1.62 15.16
N PHE A 58 -16.77 -1.60 13.84
CA PHE A 58 -15.76 -1.36 12.82
C PHE A 58 -16.26 -0.37 11.76
N VAL A 59 -15.37 0.50 11.29
CA VAL A 59 -15.62 1.48 10.21
C VAL A 59 -14.54 1.38 9.13
N ASN A 60 -14.91 1.56 7.87
CA ASN A 60 -14.08 1.34 6.69
C ASN A 60 -13.19 2.53 6.27
N HIS A 61 -12.95 3.48 7.16
CA HIS A 61 -12.11 4.66 6.94
C HIS A 61 -11.40 5.11 8.22
N PHE A 62 -10.18 5.64 8.10
CA PHE A 62 -9.53 6.38 9.20
C PHE A 62 -10.07 7.83 9.30
N PRO A 63 -10.10 8.47 10.49
CA PRO A 63 -10.71 9.79 10.68
C PRO A 63 -10.16 10.88 9.75
N ASN A 64 -8.83 10.89 9.55
CA ASN A 64 -8.13 11.81 8.65
C ASN A 64 -7.48 11.11 7.45
N HIS A 65 -8.14 10.09 6.88
CA HIS A 65 -7.74 9.39 5.65
C HIS A 65 -7.35 10.32 4.47
N TYR A 66 -7.84 11.55 4.47
CA TYR A 66 -7.51 12.58 3.47
C TYR A 66 -6.02 12.98 3.45
N GLU A 67 -5.24 12.67 4.49
CA GLU A 67 -3.79 12.94 4.53
C GLU A 67 -2.98 12.20 3.45
N ILE A 68 -3.45 11.01 3.02
CA ILE A 68 -2.85 10.26 1.91
C ILE A 68 -3.65 10.38 0.61
N THR A 69 -4.96 10.63 0.68
CA THR A 69 -5.83 10.61 -0.52
C THR A 69 -6.02 11.95 -1.20
N ARG A 70 -5.80 13.07 -0.49
CA ARG A 70 -5.67 14.38 -1.14
C ARG A 70 -4.27 14.55 -1.72
N LYS A 71 -4.17 14.88 -3.01
CA LYS A 71 -2.89 14.98 -3.72
C LYS A 71 -1.94 16.03 -3.11
N ASP A 72 -2.45 17.17 -2.67
CA ASP A 72 -1.64 18.23 -2.04
C ASP A 72 -1.04 17.78 -0.70
N LEU A 73 -1.83 17.11 0.14
CA LEU A 73 -1.36 16.56 1.43
C LEU A 73 -0.41 15.37 1.23
N MET A 74 -0.72 14.45 0.31
CA MET A 74 0.15 13.31 -0.05
C MET A 74 1.55 13.79 -0.47
N VAL A 75 1.63 14.77 -1.38
CA VAL A 75 2.89 15.36 -1.84
C VAL A 75 3.65 16.02 -0.69
N LYS A 76 2.95 16.77 0.18
CA LYS A 76 3.54 17.42 1.37
C LYS A 76 4.09 16.39 2.36
N ASN A 77 3.33 15.34 2.65
CA ASN A 77 3.69 14.28 3.59
C ASN A 77 4.91 13.49 3.11
N ILE A 78 4.99 13.17 1.82
CA ILE A 78 6.16 12.47 1.24
C ILE A 78 7.39 13.38 1.14
N LYS A 79 7.23 14.67 0.79
CA LYS A 79 8.34 15.65 0.86
C LYS A 79 8.88 15.83 2.29
N ARG A 80 8.02 15.75 3.32
CA ARG A 80 8.45 15.77 4.73
C ARG A 80 9.20 14.49 5.11
N TYR A 81 8.63 13.33 4.80
CA TYR A 81 9.22 12.03 5.10
C TYR A 81 10.60 11.83 4.47
N ARG A 82 10.80 12.30 3.23
CA ARG A 82 12.13 12.34 2.59
C ARG A 82 13.14 13.14 3.42
N LYS A 83 12.76 14.34 3.89
CA LYS A 83 13.63 15.18 4.75
C LYS A 83 13.87 14.59 6.14
N GLU A 84 12.95 13.78 6.65
CA GLU A 84 13.13 13.03 7.91
C GLU A 84 14.20 11.95 7.71
N LEU A 85 14.10 11.14 6.65
CA LEU A 85 15.10 10.13 6.29
C LEU A 85 16.49 10.72 5.94
N GLU A 86 16.54 11.86 5.24
CA GLU A 86 17.79 12.60 4.98
C GLU A 86 18.49 13.02 6.29
N LYS A 87 17.72 13.49 7.29
CA LYS A 87 18.25 13.85 8.61
C LYS A 87 18.69 12.62 9.42
N GLU A 88 17.92 11.54 9.39
CA GLU A 88 18.26 10.28 10.08
C GLU A 88 19.55 9.67 9.52
N ALA A 89 19.74 9.70 8.20
CA ALA A 89 20.98 9.26 7.56
C ALA A 89 22.19 10.09 8.01
N VAL A 90 22.08 11.43 7.99
CA VAL A 90 23.13 12.33 8.47
C VAL A 90 23.43 12.10 9.96
N ALA A 91 22.40 11.93 10.80
CA ALA A 91 22.55 11.63 12.23
C ALA A 91 23.22 10.27 12.49
N CYS A 92 23.03 9.29 11.61
CA CYS A 92 23.72 8.00 11.63
C CYS A 92 25.17 8.05 11.11
N GLY A 93 25.71 9.25 10.81
CA GLY A 93 27.07 9.45 10.31
C GLY A 93 27.26 9.05 8.84
N MET A 94 26.19 9.08 8.04
CA MET A 94 26.22 8.72 6.63
C MET A 94 26.34 10.01 5.79
N SER A 95 27.48 10.20 5.12
CA SER A 95 27.73 11.42 4.33
C SER A 95 26.97 11.39 3.01
N LEU A 96 26.05 12.34 2.82
CA LEU A 96 25.41 12.58 1.52
C LEU A 96 26.38 13.31 0.59
N VAL A 97 26.61 12.78 -0.61
CA VAL A 97 27.42 13.45 -1.64
C VAL A 97 26.51 14.41 -2.40
N ASN A 98 26.71 15.72 -2.21
CA ASN A 98 25.89 16.75 -2.89
C ASN A 98 26.25 16.87 -4.38
N GLY A 99 25.53 16.17 -5.24
CA GLY A 99 25.62 16.31 -6.69
C GLY A 99 24.79 17.48 -7.25
N SER A 100 25.28 18.73 -7.16
CA SER A 100 24.97 19.82 -8.12
C SER A 100 25.79 21.10 -7.93
N SER A 101 26.64 21.40 -8.93
CA SER A 101 27.11 22.72 -9.40
C SER A 101 27.48 23.84 -8.38
N GLY A 102 28.78 24.16 -8.31
CA GLY A 102 29.28 25.38 -7.67
C GLY A 102 30.80 25.50 -7.74
N GLY A 103 31.35 25.78 -8.92
CA GLY A 103 32.80 25.90 -9.09
C GLY A 103 33.35 27.24 -8.61
N TYR A 104 34.27 27.21 -7.65
CA TYR A 104 35.30 28.22 -7.43
C TYR A 104 36.58 27.52 -6.96
N GLY A 105 37.73 27.91 -7.53
CA GLY A 105 39.02 27.31 -7.21
C GLY A 105 39.64 27.87 -5.94
N GLY A 106 40.50 27.08 -5.30
CA GLY A 106 41.31 27.47 -4.14
C GLY A 106 42.29 26.36 -3.81
N GLY A 107 43.55 26.52 -4.23
CA GLY A 107 44.61 25.55 -3.94
C GLY A 107 45.12 25.68 -2.51
N GLY A 108 45.49 24.55 -1.90
CA GLY A 108 46.11 24.50 -0.58
C GLY A 108 46.54 23.07 -0.25
N GLY A 109 47.84 22.79 -0.28
CA GLY A 109 48.38 21.45 0.00
C GLY A 109 48.44 21.16 1.50
N GLY A 110 48.31 19.88 1.85
CA GLY A 110 48.47 19.38 3.22
C GLY A 110 48.44 17.85 3.24
N GLY A 111 49.62 17.22 3.33
CA GLY A 111 49.72 15.76 3.40
C GLY A 111 49.37 15.22 4.78
N GLY A 112 48.71 14.06 4.82
CA GLY A 112 48.41 13.33 6.05
C GLY A 112 47.95 11.90 5.72
N GLY A 113 48.81 10.92 6.00
CA GLY A 113 48.50 9.51 5.76
C GLY A 113 47.47 8.95 6.73
N GLY A 114 46.51 8.17 6.23
CA GLY A 114 45.44 7.57 7.03
C GLY A 114 44.74 6.44 6.28
N GLY A 115 45.45 5.34 6.02
CA GLY A 115 44.86 4.15 5.41
C GLY A 115 43.99 3.38 6.40
N GLY A 116 42.79 2.94 5.99
CA GLY A 116 42.07 1.86 6.70
C GLY A 116 40.60 2.06 7.08
N THR A 117 39.82 2.98 6.50
CA THR A 117 38.35 3.07 6.79
C THR A 117 37.42 3.29 5.59
N GLY A 118 37.90 3.72 4.43
CA GLY A 118 37.07 4.27 3.35
C GLY A 118 36.06 3.32 2.66
N MET A 119 36.18 2.00 2.85
CA MET A 119 35.31 1.02 2.20
C MET A 119 33.92 0.93 2.88
N ALA A 120 33.88 0.95 4.22
CA ALA A 120 32.64 0.87 4.98
C ALA A 120 31.81 2.17 4.98
N THR A 121 32.38 3.29 4.52
CA THR A 121 31.68 4.58 4.36
C THR A 121 31.03 4.73 2.98
N ALA A 122 31.67 4.21 1.92
CA ALA A 122 31.13 4.24 0.56
C ALA A 122 29.85 3.40 0.43
N ASP A 123 29.86 2.16 0.95
CA ASP A 123 28.69 1.27 0.94
C ASP A 123 27.48 1.89 1.68
N LYS A 124 27.74 2.65 2.75
CA LYS A 124 26.70 3.36 3.52
C LYS A 124 26.14 4.55 2.75
N ALA A 125 26.97 5.35 2.09
CA ALA A 125 26.51 6.46 1.26
C ALA A 125 25.62 5.94 0.11
N SER A 126 26.06 4.89 -0.60
CA SER A 126 25.28 4.27 -1.69
C SER A 126 23.96 3.68 -1.20
N ALA A 127 23.92 3.08 0.01
CA ALA A 127 22.69 2.57 0.59
C ALA A 127 21.67 3.68 0.93
N VAL A 128 22.11 4.86 1.35
CA VAL A 128 21.25 6.03 1.59
C VAL A 128 20.78 6.64 0.27
N GLU A 129 21.68 6.80 -0.68
CA GLU A 129 21.35 7.32 -2.02
C GLU A 129 20.30 6.43 -2.69
N GLY A 130 20.49 5.10 -2.69
CA GLY A 130 19.50 4.14 -3.17
C GLY A 130 18.18 4.13 -2.39
N LEU A 131 18.18 4.48 -1.09
CA LEU A 131 16.96 4.65 -0.30
C LEU A 131 16.20 5.93 -0.70
N LEU A 132 16.92 7.04 -0.94
CA LEU A 132 16.34 8.33 -1.33
C LEU A 132 15.88 8.36 -2.79
N ASP A 133 16.59 7.67 -3.69
CA ASP A 133 16.14 7.38 -5.06
C ASP A 133 14.87 6.53 -5.05
N GLY A 134 14.78 5.59 -4.10
CA GLY A 134 13.56 4.84 -3.77
C GLY A 134 12.37 5.69 -3.30
N LEU A 135 12.54 7.00 -3.12
CA LEU A 135 11.47 7.98 -2.82
C LEU A 135 11.10 8.88 -4.01
N ASP A 136 11.82 8.84 -5.13
CA ASP A 136 11.49 9.62 -6.33
C ASP A 136 10.41 8.92 -7.19
N PHE A 137 9.26 8.65 -6.57
CA PHE A 137 8.12 7.97 -7.20
C PHE A 137 6.89 8.86 -7.38
N ILE A 138 6.95 10.15 -7.04
CA ILE A 138 5.88 11.13 -7.31
C ILE A 138 6.39 12.13 -8.36
N PRO A 139 5.66 12.34 -9.48
CA PRO A 139 6.03 13.37 -10.44
C PRO A 139 6.10 14.76 -9.79
N PRO A 140 7.11 15.60 -10.08
CA PRO A 140 7.27 16.93 -9.51
C PRO A 140 5.96 17.72 -9.46
N SER A 141 5.51 18.06 -8.25
CA SER A 141 4.17 18.59 -7.99
C SER A 141 4.20 19.80 -7.05
N TYR A 142 3.33 20.77 -7.34
CA TYR A 142 3.22 22.08 -6.69
C TYR A 142 1.74 22.45 -6.47
N ALA A 143 1.39 23.01 -5.31
CA ALA A 143 0.03 23.43 -4.98
C ALA A 143 -0.17 24.93 -5.25
N LEU A 144 -1.00 25.27 -6.23
CA LEU A 144 -1.29 26.64 -6.63
C LEU A 144 -2.49 27.21 -5.85
N PRO A 145 -2.46 28.50 -5.44
CA PRO A 145 -1.45 29.52 -5.81
C PRO A 145 -0.17 29.54 -4.94
N ALA A 146 -0.11 28.79 -3.83
CA ALA A 146 0.96 28.91 -2.83
C ALA A 146 2.37 28.65 -3.39
N ASP A 147 2.53 27.60 -4.18
CA ASP A 147 3.80 27.19 -4.78
C ASP A 147 4.06 27.82 -6.17
N TYR A 148 3.33 28.87 -6.57
CA TYR A 148 3.39 29.42 -7.93
C TYR A 148 4.82 29.84 -8.33
N SER A 149 5.57 30.52 -7.45
CA SER A 149 6.95 30.93 -7.74
C SER A 149 7.89 29.74 -7.94
N LEU A 150 7.77 28.70 -7.10
CA LEU A 150 8.56 27.47 -7.22
C LEU A 150 8.26 26.73 -8.54
N PHE A 151 6.99 26.69 -8.93
CA PHE A 151 6.59 26.15 -10.23
C PHE A 151 7.14 26.99 -11.40
N VAL A 152 7.10 28.32 -11.34
CA VAL A 152 7.66 29.21 -12.37
C VAL A 152 9.16 29.00 -12.55
N GLU A 153 9.91 28.84 -11.45
CA GLU A 153 11.34 28.53 -11.49
C GLU A 153 11.62 27.19 -12.15
N GLU A 154 10.88 26.14 -11.78
CA GLU A 154 11.05 24.80 -12.37
C GLU A 154 10.63 24.77 -13.85
N PHE A 155 9.57 25.48 -14.21
CA PHE A 155 9.15 25.65 -15.61
C PHE A 155 10.23 26.36 -16.43
N ARG A 156 10.91 27.37 -15.88
CA ARG A 156 12.02 28.06 -16.56
C ARG A 156 13.24 27.18 -16.79
N LYS A 157 13.53 26.24 -15.89
CA LYS A 157 14.62 25.25 -16.08
C LYS A 157 14.31 24.24 -17.18
N GLN A 158 13.05 23.84 -17.34
CA GLN A 158 12.62 22.81 -18.30
C GLN A 158 11.36 23.28 -19.06
N PRO A 159 11.46 24.29 -19.95
CA PRO A 159 10.31 24.96 -20.57
C PRO A 159 9.54 24.08 -21.56
N ASN A 160 10.18 23.02 -22.08
CA ASN A 160 9.56 22.07 -23.02
C ASN A 160 8.77 20.95 -22.31
N ASN A 161 8.73 20.93 -20.98
CA ASN A 161 7.94 19.94 -20.24
C ASN A 161 6.44 20.23 -20.37
N THR A 162 5.66 19.19 -20.66
CA THR A 162 4.21 19.21 -20.45
C THR A 162 3.90 19.01 -18.97
N TRP A 163 2.91 19.73 -18.46
CA TRP A 163 2.40 19.60 -17.09
C TRP A 163 0.90 19.33 -17.11
N ILE A 164 0.41 18.64 -16.09
CA ILE A 164 -1.01 18.35 -15.89
C ILE A 164 -1.53 19.11 -14.67
N MET A 165 -2.55 19.94 -14.88
CA MET A 165 -3.25 20.63 -13.80
C MET A 165 -4.44 19.79 -13.35
N LYS A 166 -4.58 19.61 -12.04
CA LYS A 166 -5.69 18.88 -11.42
C LYS A 166 -6.27 19.68 -10.25
N PRO A 167 -7.60 19.81 -10.10
CA PRO A 167 -8.22 20.36 -8.89
C PRO A 167 -7.99 19.42 -7.70
N SER A 168 -7.76 19.95 -6.49
CA SER A 168 -7.42 19.14 -5.31
C SER A 168 -8.61 18.41 -4.67
N GLY A 169 -9.84 18.81 -5.00
CA GLY A 169 -11.08 18.30 -4.39
C GLY A 169 -12.11 17.73 -5.37
N LYS A 170 -11.78 17.56 -6.66
CA LYS A 170 -12.67 16.96 -7.66
C LYS A 170 -12.09 15.63 -8.16
N ALA A 171 -12.97 14.74 -8.60
CA ALA A 171 -12.64 13.38 -9.03
C ALA A 171 -13.03 13.12 -10.49
N GLN A 172 -12.89 11.87 -10.94
CA GLN A 172 -13.38 11.37 -12.24
C GLN A 172 -12.79 12.01 -13.50
N GLY A 173 -11.80 12.91 -13.37
CA GLY A 173 -11.17 13.63 -14.48
C GLY A 173 -11.71 15.05 -14.70
N VAL A 174 -12.71 15.49 -13.93
CA VAL A 174 -13.35 16.79 -14.09
C VAL A 174 -12.38 17.93 -13.76
N GLY A 175 -12.22 18.88 -14.70
CA GLY A 175 -11.35 20.05 -14.54
C GLY A 175 -9.86 19.76 -14.71
N ILE A 176 -9.49 18.61 -15.26
CA ILE A 176 -8.10 18.29 -15.63
C ILE A 176 -7.80 18.81 -17.03
N PHE A 177 -6.64 19.45 -17.19
CA PHE A 177 -6.12 19.90 -18.48
C PHE A 177 -4.59 19.85 -18.51
N LEU A 178 -4.01 19.74 -19.70
CA LEU A 178 -2.58 19.83 -19.92
C LEU A 178 -2.16 21.29 -20.18
N ILE A 179 -0.91 21.60 -19.86
CA ILE A 179 -0.28 22.86 -20.22
C ILE A 179 1.13 22.62 -20.75
N ASN A 180 1.56 23.50 -21.65
CA ASN A 180 2.91 23.55 -22.22
C ASN A 180 3.47 24.98 -22.29
N ARG A 181 2.69 26.00 -21.89
CA ARG A 181 3.10 27.42 -21.87
C ARG A 181 2.70 28.08 -20.56
N LEU A 182 3.65 28.79 -19.94
CA LEU A 182 3.42 29.48 -18.66
C LEU A 182 2.29 30.52 -18.73
N SER A 183 1.97 31.06 -19.92
CA SER A 183 0.82 31.93 -20.14
C SER A 183 -0.52 31.30 -19.72
N GLN A 184 -0.68 29.99 -19.87
CA GLN A 184 -1.90 29.26 -19.49
C GLN A 184 -2.15 29.30 -17.97
N VAL A 185 -1.10 29.46 -17.15
CA VAL A 185 -1.18 29.42 -15.68
C VAL A 185 -1.34 30.80 -15.05
N LYS A 186 -1.28 31.89 -15.83
CA LYS A 186 -1.28 33.28 -15.31
C LYS A 186 -2.48 33.62 -14.41
N ARG A 187 -3.63 32.95 -14.57
CA ARG A 187 -4.81 33.16 -13.69
C ARG A 187 -4.65 32.63 -12.27
N TRP A 188 -3.69 31.75 -12.00
CA TRP A 188 -3.33 31.25 -10.66
C TRP A 188 -2.10 31.97 -10.07
N ALA A 189 -1.59 33.01 -10.73
CA ALA A 189 -0.51 33.83 -10.19
C ALA A 189 -0.99 34.68 -9.00
N PRO A 190 -0.13 34.99 -8.02
CA PRO A 190 -0.42 36.01 -7.00
C PRO A 190 -0.80 37.34 -7.66
N GLY A 191 -1.98 37.88 -7.33
CA GLY A 191 -2.47 39.14 -7.91
C GLY A 191 -3.14 39.05 -9.28
N GLY A 192 -3.62 37.86 -9.69
CA GLY A 192 -4.33 37.66 -10.96
C GLY A 192 -5.41 38.69 -11.29
N VAL A 193 -5.50 39.06 -12.58
CA VAL A 193 -6.26 40.21 -13.11
C VAL A 193 -7.75 40.17 -12.71
N ARG A 194 -8.22 41.22 -12.01
CA ARG A 194 -9.62 41.45 -11.58
C ARG A 194 -10.63 41.70 -12.73
N GLY A 195 -10.33 41.30 -13.96
CA GLY A 195 -10.99 41.80 -15.17
C GLY A 195 -11.61 40.77 -16.12
N VAL A 196 -11.42 39.46 -15.89
CA VAL A 196 -12.07 38.42 -16.69
C VAL A 196 -13.13 37.73 -15.84
N GLN A 197 -14.39 38.10 -16.02
CA GLN A 197 -15.55 37.40 -15.46
C GLN A 197 -15.74 36.04 -16.16
N CYS A 198 -14.87 35.07 -15.85
CA CYS A 198 -15.34 33.70 -15.74
C CYS A 198 -15.91 33.55 -14.32
N SER A 199 -17.14 33.07 -14.21
CA SER A 199 -17.74 32.70 -12.93
C SER A 199 -16.94 31.56 -12.29
N ILE A 200 -16.06 31.91 -11.34
CA ILE A 200 -15.34 30.93 -10.52
C ILE A 200 -16.07 30.80 -9.17
N PRO A 201 -16.96 29.80 -9.00
CA PRO A 201 -17.44 29.45 -7.67
C PRO A 201 -16.31 28.80 -6.87
N GLY A 202 -15.70 29.57 -5.96
CA GLY A 202 -14.77 29.08 -4.95
C GLY A 202 -13.28 29.17 -5.29
N LYS A 203 -12.46 29.34 -4.24
CA LYS A 203 -10.99 29.31 -4.29
C LYS A 203 -10.47 27.86 -4.43
N ASP A 204 -10.79 27.19 -5.53
CA ASP A 204 -10.32 25.82 -5.79
C ASP A 204 -8.79 25.78 -5.83
N VAL A 205 -8.18 25.04 -4.90
CA VAL A 205 -6.73 24.76 -4.91
C VAL A 205 -6.42 23.78 -6.03
N TYR A 206 -5.47 24.11 -6.91
CA TYR A 206 -5.01 23.22 -7.98
C TYR A 206 -3.64 22.64 -7.65
N VAL A 207 -3.44 21.35 -7.92
CA VAL A 207 -2.10 20.77 -7.98
C VAL A 207 -1.66 20.71 -9.44
N ILE A 208 -0.57 21.40 -9.75
CA ILE A 208 0.15 21.21 -11.00
C ILE A 208 1.23 20.15 -10.80
N SER A 209 1.39 19.27 -11.77
CA SER A 209 2.22 18.06 -11.70
C SER A 209 2.93 17.87 -13.03
N LYS A 210 4.20 17.46 -13.04
CA LYS A 210 4.88 17.08 -14.29
C LYS A 210 4.09 15.95 -14.95
N TYR A 211 3.82 16.07 -16.24
CA TYR A 211 3.12 15.04 -17.00
C TYR A 211 4.12 13.97 -17.45
N ILE A 212 3.73 12.70 -17.33
CA ILE A 212 4.56 11.57 -17.78
C ILE A 212 4.35 11.44 -19.29
N THR A 213 5.28 12.01 -20.05
CA THR A 213 5.23 12.05 -21.53
C THR A 213 5.64 10.72 -22.18
N ASN A 214 6.38 9.87 -21.48
CA ASN A 214 6.87 8.56 -21.92
C ASN A 214 6.21 7.37 -21.16
N PRO A 215 4.87 7.27 -21.08
CA PRO A 215 4.23 6.14 -20.41
C PRO A 215 4.56 4.81 -21.10
N LEU A 216 4.55 3.72 -20.35
CA LEU A 216 4.54 2.38 -20.94
C LEU A 216 3.25 2.19 -21.74
N LEU A 217 3.39 1.69 -22.97
CA LEU A 217 2.27 1.47 -23.88
C LEU A 217 2.05 -0.03 -24.13
N VAL A 218 0.80 -0.45 -24.27
CA VAL A 218 0.43 -1.77 -24.81
C VAL A 218 -0.40 -1.53 -26.07
N GLY A 219 -0.03 -2.12 -27.20
CA GLY A 219 -0.70 -1.87 -28.48
C GLY A 219 -0.70 -0.38 -28.90
N GLY A 220 0.25 0.39 -28.40
CA GLY A 220 0.31 1.85 -28.58
C GLY A 220 -0.67 2.65 -27.71
N LYS A 221 -1.47 2.02 -26.83
CA LYS A 221 -2.43 2.71 -25.95
C LYS A 221 -1.84 2.90 -24.54
N LYS A 222 -2.06 4.09 -23.96
CA LYS A 222 -1.66 4.44 -22.59
C LYS A 222 -2.57 3.75 -21.57
N PHE A 223 -2.01 3.42 -20.40
CA PHE A 223 -2.78 2.92 -19.27
C PHE A 223 -2.26 3.40 -17.92
N ASP A 224 -3.07 3.24 -16.89
CA ASP A 224 -2.67 3.29 -15.48
C ASP A 224 -3.05 1.98 -14.78
N LEU A 225 -2.39 1.66 -13.68
CA LEU A 225 -2.66 0.51 -12.82
C LEU A 225 -3.50 0.92 -11.61
N ARG A 226 -4.66 0.28 -11.45
CA ARG A 226 -5.43 0.24 -10.20
C ARG A 226 -5.02 -0.97 -9.37
N ILE A 227 -4.42 -0.73 -8.21
CA ILE A 227 -4.03 -1.75 -7.22
C ILE A 227 -4.80 -1.53 -5.92
N TYR A 228 -5.29 -2.61 -5.30
CA TYR A 228 -6.00 -2.54 -4.03
C TYR A 228 -5.07 -2.82 -2.85
N VAL A 229 -5.09 -1.96 -1.84
CA VAL A 229 -4.25 -2.04 -0.64
C VAL A 229 -5.15 -1.88 0.59
N LEU A 230 -5.17 -2.88 1.46
CA LEU A 230 -5.91 -2.87 2.72
C LEU A 230 -4.96 -2.48 3.85
N VAL A 231 -5.29 -1.44 4.61
CA VAL A 231 -4.59 -1.05 5.84
C VAL A 231 -5.50 -1.34 7.02
N THR A 232 -4.97 -2.04 8.01
CA THR A 232 -5.72 -2.47 9.23
C THR A 232 -5.25 -1.76 10.50
N SER A 233 -4.09 -1.10 10.43
CA SER A 233 -3.56 -0.22 11.45
C SER A 233 -2.42 0.60 10.84
N TYR A 234 -2.25 1.83 11.30
CA TYR A 234 -1.05 2.65 11.12
C TYR A 234 -0.12 2.62 12.34
N ARG A 235 -0.58 2.11 13.50
CA ARG A 235 0.22 2.03 14.74
C ARG A 235 -0.05 0.72 15.49
N PRO A 236 0.82 -0.30 15.36
CA PRO A 236 1.90 -0.44 14.37
C PRO A 236 1.36 -0.56 12.94
N LEU A 237 2.10 -0.10 11.92
CA LEU A 237 1.66 -0.12 10.53
C LEU A 237 1.49 -1.56 10.01
N LYS A 238 0.27 -1.91 9.60
CA LYS A 238 -0.08 -3.23 9.08
C LYS A 238 -0.92 -3.12 7.80
N ALA A 239 -0.28 -3.44 6.68
CA ALA A 239 -0.82 -3.28 5.33
C ALA A 239 -0.73 -4.58 4.52
N TYR A 240 -1.72 -4.77 3.65
CA TYR A 240 -1.88 -5.91 2.76
C TYR A 240 -2.08 -5.43 1.33
N ILE A 241 -1.49 -6.10 0.35
CA ILE A 241 -1.67 -5.80 -1.08
C ILE A 241 -2.48 -6.92 -1.74
N SER A 242 -3.47 -6.56 -2.56
CA SER A 242 -4.20 -7.55 -3.34
C SER A 242 -3.37 -7.99 -4.55
N LYS A 243 -3.40 -9.29 -4.84
CA LYS A 243 -2.94 -9.86 -6.12
C LYS A 243 -3.89 -9.47 -7.26
N GLN A 244 -5.12 -9.07 -6.94
CA GLN A 244 -6.08 -8.56 -7.91
C GLN A 244 -6.02 -7.03 -8.05
N GLY A 245 -6.19 -6.60 -9.28
CA GLY A 245 -6.15 -5.22 -9.74
C GLY A 245 -6.34 -5.21 -11.25
N PHE A 246 -6.32 -4.03 -11.86
CA PHE A 246 -6.46 -3.92 -13.32
C PHE A 246 -5.75 -2.70 -13.86
N GLY A 247 -5.25 -2.80 -15.10
CA GLY A 247 -4.89 -1.63 -15.89
C GLY A 247 -6.11 -1.04 -16.56
N ARG A 248 -6.28 0.30 -16.54
CA ARG A 248 -7.30 1.04 -17.30
C ARG A 248 -6.65 1.66 -18.52
N PHE A 249 -7.14 1.31 -19.71
CA PHE A 249 -6.59 1.79 -20.98
C PHE A 249 -7.35 3.02 -21.49
N CYS A 250 -6.63 3.92 -22.14
CA CYS A 250 -7.22 4.91 -23.04
C CYS A 250 -7.83 4.21 -24.27
N ASN A 251 -8.90 4.79 -24.83
CA ASN A 251 -9.51 4.29 -26.05
C ASN A 251 -8.59 4.52 -27.26
N VAL A 252 -7.91 5.67 -27.34
CA VAL A 252 -7.11 6.08 -28.51
C VAL A 252 -5.63 5.71 -28.30
N LYS A 253 -4.89 5.55 -29.41
CA LYS A 253 -3.42 5.43 -29.38
C LYS A 253 -2.80 6.67 -28.75
N TYR A 254 -1.70 6.47 -28.04
CA TYR A 254 -0.97 7.54 -27.38
C TYR A 254 -0.19 8.39 -28.38
N SER A 255 -0.40 9.70 -28.32
CA SER A 255 0.34 10.72 -29.07
C SER A 255 0.95 11.74 -28.10
N THR A 256 1.97 12.47 -28.55
CA THR A 256 2.53 13.66 -27.87
C THR A 256 2.48 14.90 -28.73
N GLU A 257 1.85 14.82 -29.91
CA GLU A 257 1.71 15.96 -30.83
C GLU A 257 0.86 17.08 -30.23
N LEU A 258 1.16 18.33 -30.59
CA LEU A 258 0.65 19.52 -29.91
C LEU A 258 -0.84 19.79 -30.15
N ASP A 259 -1.36 19.32 -31.28
CA ASP A 259 -2.78 19.35 -31.67
C ASP A 259 -3.62 18.36 -30.85
N GLU A 260 -3.05 17.21 -30.51
CA GLU A 260 -3.71 16.16 -29.71
C GLU A 260 -3.63 16.38 -28.18
N LEU A 261 -2.89 17.40 -27.69
CA LEU A 261 -2.72 17.65 -26.25
C LEU A 261 -4.02 17.97 -25.50
N ASP A 262 -5.01 18.56 -26.17
CA ASP A 262 -6.33 18.83 -25.58
C ASP A 262 -7.28 17.60 -25.67
N ASN A 263 -6.88 16.54 -26.39
CA ASN A 263 -7.66 15.32 -26.54
C ASN A 263 -7.59 14.44 -25.28
N GLN A 264 -8.57 14.65 -24.40
CA GLN A 264 -8.68 13.93 -23.12
C GLN A 264 -8.74 12.40 -23.29
N PHE A 265 -9.23 11.88 -24.43
CA PHE A 265 -9.31 10.43 -24.68
C PHE A 265 -7.94 9.78 -24.86
N ILE A 266 -6.90 10.52 -25.26
CA ILE A 266 -5.51 10.04 -25.38
C ILE A 266 -4.82 10.06 -24.01
N HIS A 267 -5.13 11.07 -23.18
CA HIS A 267 -4.31 11.40 -22.01
C HIS A 267 -4.89 10.96 -20.66
N LEU A 268 -6.22 10.82 -20.53
CA LEU A 268 -6.91 10.55 -19.26
C LEU A 268 -7.61 9.18 -19.28
N THR A 269 -7.09 8.22 -18.51
CA THR A 269 -7.56 6.83 -18.44
C THR A 269 -8.85 6.62 -17.64
N ASN A 270 -9.46 7.70 -17.13
CA ASN A 270 -10.66 7.64 -16.29
C ASN A 270 -11.86 7.08 -17.08
N VAL A 271 -12.45 6.00 -16.58
CA VAL A 271 -13.64 5.34 -17.19
C VAL A 271 -14.81 6.30 -17.43
N ALA A 272 -14.96 7.35 -16.61
CA ALA A 272 -15.99 8.38 -16.80
C ALA A 272 -15.81 9.19 -18.09
N ILE A 273 -14.57 9.38 -18.55
CA ILE A 273 -14.24 10.01 -19.83
C ILE A 273 -14.32 8.96 -20.94
N GLN A 274 -13.60 7.85 -20.78
CA GLN A 274 -13.42 6.82 -21.81
C GLN A 274 -14.71 6.12 -22.26
N LYS A 275 -15.77 6.10 -21.44
CA LYS A 275 -17.10 5.58 -21.84
C LYS A 275 -17.76 6.33 -22.99
N HIS A 276 -17.35 7.57 -23.27
CA HIS A 276 -17.94 8.41 -24.33
C HIS A 276 -17.18 8.35 -25.65
N GLY A 277 -16.04 7.64 -25.72
CA GLY A 277 -15.26 7.50 -26.95
C GLY A 277 -15.76 6.35 -27.82
N GLU A 278 -15.71 6.54 -29.14
CA GLU A 278 -16.28 5.62 -30.15
C GLU A 278 -15.68 4.19 -30.10
N GLU A 279 -14.39 4.06 -29.78
CA GLU A 279 -13.71 2.76 -29.59
C GLU A 279 -13.96 2.09 -28.21
N TYR A 280 -14.96 2.51 -27.43
CA TYR A 280 -15.19 1.92 -26.10
C TYR A 280 -15.67 0.45 -26.18
N ASN A 281 -14.81 -0.49 -25.84
CA ASN A 281 -15.15 -1.91 -25.84
C ASN A 281 -16.00 -2.28 -24.62
N GLY A 282 -17.32 -2.29 -24.77
CA GLY A 282 -18.26 -2.65 -23.71
C GLY A 282 -18.09 -4.05 -23.10
N LYS A 283 -17.47 -5.00 -23.82
CA LYS A 283 -17.26 -6.38 -23.33
C LYS A 283 -16.10 -6.47 -22.32
N HIS A 284 -15.01 -5.74 -22.56
CA HIS A 284 -13.83 -5.74 -21.69
C HIS A 284 -13.70 -4.47 -20.83
N GLY A 285 -14.49 -3.43 -21.10
CA GLY A 285 -14.51 -2.15 -20.39
C GLY A 285 -13.19 -1.38 -20.45
N ASN A 286 -12.36 -1.66 -21.47
CA ASN A 286 -10.98 -1.20 -21.62
C ASN A 286 -10.12 -1.40 -20.35
N LYS A 287 -10.30 -2.57 -19.71
CA LYS A 287 -9.51 -3.04 -18.57
C LYS A 287 -8.80 -4.35 -18.89
N TRP A 288 -7.56 -4.50 -18.43
CA TRP A 288 -6.92 -5.82 -18.30
C TRP A 288 -6.68 -6.14 -16.82
N PRO A 289 -6.89 -7.40 -16.39
CA PRO A 289 -6.42 -7.87 -15.09
C PRO A 289 -4.91 -7.62 -14.91
N LEU A 290 -4.49 -7.35 -13.68
CA LEU A 290 -3.08 -7.10 -13.34
C LEU A 290 -2.17 -8.29 -13.71
N GLU A 291 -2.70 -9.50 -13.66
CA GLU A 291 -2.04 -10.73 -14.08
C GLU A 291 -1.68 -10.72 -15.57
N ASN A 292 -2.62 -10.32 -16.46
CA ASN A 292 -2.35 -10.21 -17.90
C ASN A 292 -1.28 -9.16 -18.21
N ILE A 293 -1.24 -8.07 -17.43
CA ILE A 293 -0.20 -7.04 -17.56
C ILE A 293 1.16 -7.57 -17.12
N ARG A 294 1.22 -8.34 -16.02
CA ARG A 294 2.44 -9.02 -15.60
C ARG A 294 2.91 -10.04 -16.65
N LEU A 295 1.99 -10.82 -17.22
CA LEU A 295 2.30 -11.77 -18.30
C LEU A 295 2.87 -11.06 -19.54
N PHE A 296 2.23 -9.98 -19.98
CA PHE A 296 2.71 -9.14 -21.09
C PHE A 296 4.12 -8.58 -20.83
N LEU A 297 4.35 -8.05 -19.62
CA LEU A 297 5.67 -7.55 -19.21
C LEU A 297 6.72 -8.67 -19.20
N THR A 298 6.41 -9.83 -18.62
CA THR A 298 7.32 -10.99 -18.60
C THR A 298 7.69 -11.42 -20.01
N ALA A 299 6.72 -11.47 -20.93
CA ALA A 299 6.95 -11.84 -22.33
C ALA A 299 7.75 -10.80 -23.13
N THR A 300 7.62 -9.50 -22.83
CA THR A 300 8.20 -8.40 -23.64
C THR A 300 9.44 -7.74 -23.05
N ARG A 301 9.71 -7.97 -21.75
CA ARG A 301 10.81 -7.37 -20.98
C ARG A 301 11.58 -8.39 -20.11
N GLY A 302 11.11 -9.63 -20.05
CA GLY A 302 11.71 -10.70 -19.25
C GLY A 302 11.26 -10.69 -17.78
N HIS A 303 11.46 -11.83 -17.12
CA HIS A 303 11.01 -12.06 -15.74
C HIS A 303 11.70 -11.13 -14.73
N VAL A 304 13.02 -10.92 -14.87
CA VAL A 304 13.84 -10.12 -13.94
C VAL A 304 13.38 -8.66 -13.89
N ALA A 305 13.19 -8.02 -15.05
CA ALA A 305 12.73 -6.63 -15.14
C ALA A 305 11.29 -6.48 -14.63
N THR A 306 10.44 -7.46 -14.92
CA THR A 306 9.05 -7.49 -14.46
C THR A 306 8.96 -7.62 -12.94
N ASP A 307 9.69 -8.56 -12.34
CA ASP A 307 9.73 -8.73 -10.88
C ASP A 307 10.32 -7.50 -10.18
N LYS A 308 11.34 -6.86 -10.77
CA LYS A 308 11.87 -5.58 -10.26
C LYS A 308 10.77 -4.52 -10.24
N LEU A 309 10.05 -4.29 -11.34
CA LEU A 309 8.94 -3.32 -11.37
C LEU A 309 7.88 -3.62 -10.31
N PHE A 310 7.44 -4.87 -10.16
CA PHE A 310 6.44 -5.21 -9.14
C PHE A 310 6.99 -5.12 -7.70
N LYS A 311 8.31 -5.29 -7.49
CA LYS A 311 8.98 -4.98 -6.22
C LYS A 311 9.01 -3.46 -5.97
N ASP A 312 9.36 -2.67 -6.97
CA ASP A 312 9.41 -1.20 -6.88
C ASP A 312 8.03 -0.61 -6.60
N ILE A 313 6.97 -1.14 -7.21
CA ILE A 313 5.56 -0.82 -6.90
C ILE A 313 5.22 -1.10 -5.42
N LYS A 314 5.63 -2.26 -4.89
CA LYS A 314 5.41 -2.59 -3.46
C LYS A 314 6.16 -1.62 -2.54
N THR A 315 7.42 -1.30 -2.87
CA THR A 315 8.26 -0.34 -2.14
C THR A 315 7.61 1.04 -2.11
N LEU A 316 7.20 1.56 -3.26
CA LEU A 316 6.45 2.83 -3.43
C LEU A 316 5.22 2.88 -2.50
N ILE A 317 4.40 1.81 -2.47
CA ILE A 317 3.22 1.76 -1.61
C ILE A 317 3.63 1.82 -0.13
N ILE A 318 4.63 1.04 0.29
CA ILE A 318 5.12 1.04 1.69
C ILE A 318 5.62 2.42 2.11
N HIS A 319 6.44 3.08 1.30
CA HIS A 319 6.96 4.41 1.61
C HIS A 319 5.88 5.50 1.61
N SER A 320 4.86 5.40 0.73
CA SER A 320 3.72 6.33 0.77
C SER A 320 2.88 6.20 2.05
N LEU A 321 2.71 4.97 2.57
CA LEU A 321 2.02 4.71 3.84
C LEU A 321 2.86 5.19 5.03
N LYS A 322 4.16 4.89 5.07
CA LYS A 322 5.09 5.36 6.11
C LYS A 322 5.12 6.88 6.21
N ALA A 323 5.14 7.59 5.08
CA ALA A 323 5.12 9.05 5.06
C ALA A 323 3.90 9.69 5.76
N CYS A 324 2.79 8.95 5.86
CA CYS A 324 1.55 9.39 6.49
C CYS A 324 1.35 8.78 7.90
N GLN A 325 2.14 7.80 8.31
CA GLN A 325 1.96 7.00 9.53
C GLN A 325 1.94 7.83 10.83
N ASN A 326 2.77 8.87 10.90
CA ASN A 326 2.84 9.78 12.04
C ASN A 326 1.72 10.84 12.04
N VAL A 327 1.06 11.07 10.91
CA VAL A 327 0.00 12.10 10.76
C VAL A 327 -1.40 11.48 10.83
N ILE A 328 -1.58 10.25 10.34
CA ILE A 328 -2.87 9.56 10.39
C ILE A 328 -3.22 9.21 11.84
N ILE A 329 -4.45 9.57 12.22
CA ILE A 329 -5.09 9.24 13.48
C ILE A 329 -5.46 7.75 13.41
N ASN A 330 -4.68 6.93 14.12
CA ASN A 330 -4.91 5.50 14.19
C ASN A 330 -5.95 5.17 15.27
N ASP A 331 -7.12 4.72 14.84
CA ASP A 331 -8.11 4.09 15.70
C ASP A 331 -8.19 2.59 15.41
N ARG A 332 -8.38 1.76 16.44
CA ARG A 332 -8.46 0.29 16.35
C ARG A 332 -9.75 -0.22 15.70
N HIS A 333 -10.79 0.60 15.67
CA HIS A 333 -12.07 0.31 15.02
C HIS A 333 -12.03 0.62 13.51
N CYS A 334 -10.99 1.33 13.05
CA CYS A 334 -10.80 1.70 11.66
C CYS A 334 -9.99 0.66 10.88
N PHE A 335 -10.40 0.42 9.64
CA PHE A 335 -9.58 -0.16 8.58
C PHE A 335 -9.83 0.64 7.30
N GLU A 336 -9.00 0.50 6.27
CA GLU A 336 -9.27 1.18 5.00
C GLU A 336 -8.76 0.41 3.78
N LEU A 337 -9.59 0.39 2.73
CA LEU A 337 -9.30 -0.26 1.45
C LEU A 337 -8.97 0.81 0.40
N TYR A 338 -7.69 1.15 0.29
CA TYR A 338 -7.21 2.11 -0.70
C TYR A 338 -7.17 1.54 -2.12
N GLY A 339 -7.55 2.34 -3.10
CA GLY A 339 -7.21 2.14 -4.51
C GLY A 339 -6.02 3.01 -4.91
N TYR A 340 -4.87 2.39 -5.13
CA TYR A 340 -3.67 3.05 -5.64
C TYR A 340 -3.71 3.16 -7.17
N ASP A 341 -3.35 4.32 -7.69
CA ASP A 341 -3.32 4.62 -9.12
C ASP A 341 -1.88 4.93 -9.53
N ILE A 342 -1.27 4.04 -10.31
CA ILE A 342 0.16 4.08 -10.64
C ILE A 342 0.31 4.06 -12.16
N ILE A 343 1.10 4.98 -12.71
CA ILE A 343 1.55 4.92 -14.11
C ILE A 343 2.95 4.35 -14.14
N VAL A 344 3.22 3.43 -15.07
CA VAL A 344 4.57 2.93 -15.35
C VAL A 344 5.09 3.65 -16.59
N ASP A 345 6.34 4.08 -16.59
CA ASP A 345 6.98 4.69 -17.77
C ASP A 345 7.69 3.67 -18.66
N SER A 346 8.20 4.13 -19.81
CA SER A 346 8.94 3.32 -20.79
C SER A 346 10.14 2.58 -20.21
N ASN A 347 10.71 3.10 -19.12
CA ASN A 347 11.91 2.59 -18.45
C ASN A 347 11.56 1.65 -17.29
N LEU A 348 10.29 1.28 -17.16
CA LEU A 348 9.72 0.47 -16.08
C LEU A 348 9.88 1.11 -14.69
N LYS A 349 9.89 2.45 -14.60
CA LYS A 349 9.77 3.16 -13.32
C LYS A 349 8.29 3.39 -12.98
N PRO A 350 7.82 2.99 -11.78
CA PRO A 350 6.46 3.26 -11.33
C PRO A 350 6.34 4.65 -10.71
N TRP A 351 5.25 5.35 -11.05
CA TRP A 351 4.92 6.70 -10.60
C TRP A 351 3.55 6.72 -9.92
N LEU A 352 3.49 7.14 -8.66
CA LEU A 352 2.26 7.31 -7.90
C LEU A 352 1.51 8.56 -8.34
N ILE A 353 0.26 8.39 -8.78
CA ILE A 353 -0.56 9.48 -9.32
C ILE A 353 -1.59 9.97 -8.31
N GLU A 354 -2.29 9.04 -7.65
CA GLU A 354 -3.30 9.29 -6.62
C GLU A 354 -3.53 8.03 -5.75
N VAL A 355 -4.09 8.23 -4.56
CA VAL A 355 -4.57 7.16 -3.66
C VAL A 355 -6.04 7.46 -3.33
N ASN A 356 -6.92 6.49 -3.51
CA ASN A 356 -8.36 6.66 -3.38
C ASN A 356 -8.89 5.94 -2.13
N ALA A 357 -9.53 6.66 -1.19
CA ALA A 357 -10.13 6.13 0.05
C ALA A 357 -11.34 5.22 -0.21
N SER A 358 -12.20 5.61 -1.16
CA SER A 358 -13.39 4.84 -1.57
C SER A 358 -13.25 4.45 -3.04
N PRO A 359 -12.40 3.46 -3.40
CA PRO A 359 -12.27 3.03 -4.78
C PRO A 359 -13.61 2.51 -5.32
N SER A 360 -14.00 2.96 -6.51
CA SER A 360 -15.34 2.67 -7.05
C SER A 360 -15.65 1.18 -7.15
N LEU A 361 -16.67 0.76 -6.39
CA LEU A 361 -17.19 -0.61 -6.37
C LEU A 361 -18.22 -0.89 -7.47
N SER A 362 -18.61 0.12 -8.26
CA SER A 362 -19.47 -0.07 -9.44
C SER A 362 -18.74 -0.91 -10.49
N ALA A 363 -19.31 -2.03 -10.89
CA ALA A 363 -18.74 -2.90 -11.93
C ALA A 363 -19.15 -2.45 -13.34
N THR A 364 -18.24 -2.54 -14.31
CA THR A 364 -18.55 -2.32 -15.74
C THR A 364 -18.63 -3.60 -16.57
N THR A 365 -18.11 -4.71 -16.05
CA THR A 365 -18.10 -6.03 -16.72
C THR A 365 -18.25 -7.13 -15.66
N PRO A 366 -18.65 -8.37 -16.03
CA PRO A 366 -18.72 -9.49 -15.10
C PRO A 366 -17.38 -9.81 -14.42
N ALA A 367 -16.26 -9.66 -15.13
CA ALA A 367 -14.92 -9.85 -14.58
C ALA A 367 -14.56 -8.78 -13.52
N ASP A 368 -14.89 -7.51 -13.79
CA ASP A 368 -14.73 -6.40 -12.84
C ASP A 368 -15.63 -6.58 -11.60
N LEU A 369 -16.82 -7.16 -11.77
CA LEU A 369 -17.72 -7.52 -10.67
C LEU A 369 -17.13 -8.64 -9.80
N ALA A 370 -16.71 -9.75 -10.42
CA ALA A 370 -16.11 -10.89 -9.71
C ALA A 370 -14.86 -10.48 -8.91
N LEU A 371 -13.96 -9.71 -9.55
CA LEU A 371 -12.78 -9.14 -8.91
C LEU A 371 -13.13 -8.31 -7.67
N LYS A 372 -14.12 -7.41 -7.78
CA LYS A 372 -14.53 -6.53 -6.67
C LYS A 372 -15.20 -7.31 -5.54
N CYS A 373 -16.04 -8.29 -5.86
CA CYS A 373 -16.65 -9.18 -4.87
C CYS A 373 -15.58 -9.97 -4.10
N GLN A 374 -14.54 -10.47 -4.77
CA GLN A 374 -13.45 -11.16 -4.11
C GLN A 374 -12.59 -10.21 -3.26
N VAL A 375 -12.23 -9.02 -3.77
CA VAL A 375 -11.47 -8.02 -2.99
C VAL A 375 -12.22 -7.60 -1.73
N ILE A 376 -13.52 -7.33 -1.80
CA ILE A 376 -14.31 -6.97 -0.61
C ILE A 376 -14.43 -8.16 0.36
N SER A 377 -14.71 -9.36 -0.15
CA SER A 377 -14.78 -10.57 0.68
C SER A 377 -13.47 -10.83 1.43
N ASP A 378 -12.35 -10.86 0.72
CA ASP A 378 -11.06 -11.22 1.30
C ASP A 378 -10.56 -10.13 2.26
N ALA A 379 -10.87 -8.85 2.00
CA ALA A 379 -10.62 -7.76 2.93
C ALA A 379 -11.45 -7.90 4.23
N LEU A 380 -12.75 -8.19 4.13
CA LEU A 380 -13.61 -8.41 5.31
C LEU A 380 -13.15 -9.63 6.12
N ALA A 381 -12.62 -10.68 5.49
CA ALA A 381 -12.09 -11.85 6.18
C ALA A 381 -10.80 -11.57 6.98
N ILE A 382 -10.01 -10.56 6.58
CA ILE A 382 -8.85 -10.09 7.34
C ILE A 382 -9.27 -9.24 8.54
N VAL A 383 -10.17 -8.27 8.32
CA VAL A 383 -10.60 -7.30 9.35
C VAL A 383 -11.47 -7.98 10.41
N ILE A 384 -12.39 -8.85 9.98
CA ILE A 384 -13.38 -9.53 10.81
C ILE A 384 -13.31 -11.04 10.52
N PRO A 385 -12.33 -11.77 11.10
CA PRO A 385 -12.22 -13.21 10.91
C PRO A 385 -13.48 -13.94 11.40
N THR A 386 -14.03 -14.84 10.58
CA THR A 386 -15.24 -15.62 10.91
C THR A 386 -15.02 -16.62 12.05
N HIS A 387 -13.77 -17.03 12.27
CA HIS A 387 -13.39 -17.90 13.39
C HIS A 387 -12.07 -17.44 14.02
N GLN A 388 -12.17 -16.68 15.11
CA GLN A 388 -11.13 -16.62 16.13
C GLN A 388 -11.77 -16.76 17.52
N PRO A 389 -11.25 -17.62 18.41
CA PRO A 389 -11.53 -17.47 19.84
C PRO A 389 -11.01 -16.10 20.30
N PRO A 390 -11.63 -15.48 21.33
CA PRO A 390 -11.28 -14.12 21.74
C PRO A 390 -9.77 -13.99 22.03
N ASP A 391 -9.13 -13.09 21.29
CA ASP A 391 -7.70 -12.82 21.41
C ASP A 391 -7.38 -12.39 22.85
N ARG A 392 -6.53 -13.18 23.54
CA ARG A 392 -6.15 -12.92 24.93
C ARG A 392 -5.44 -11.58 25.12
N ARG A 393 -4.94 -10.95 24.05
CA ARG A 393 -4.40 -9.57 24.09
C ARG A 393 -5.49 -8.49 24.18
N ARG A 394 -6.76 -8.81 23.92
CA ARG A 394 -7.89 -7.87 24.03
C ARG A 394 -8.50 -7.80 25.44
N GLN A 395 -8.20 -8.76 26.33
CA GLN A 395 -8.60 -8.71 27.75
C GLN A 395 -7.48 -8.09 28.60
N GLY A 396 -7.16 -6.82 28.31
CA GLY A 396 -6.29 -6.01 29.16
C GLY A 396 -7.08 -5.30 30.25
N CYS A 397 -6.86 -5.69 31.51
CA CYS A 397 -7.31 -5.01 32.73
C CYS A 397 -8.84 -4.95 32.99
N ARG A 398 -9.37 -6.03 33.57
CA ARG A 398 -10.32 -5.93 34.69
C ARG A 398 -9.86 -6.86 35.82
N THR A 399 -9.20 -6.30 36.83
CA THR A 399 -9.12 -6.93 38.15
C THR A 399 -10.46 -6.71 38.83
N GLU A 400 -11.32 -7.73 38.87
CA GLU A 400 -12.50 -7.67 39.73
C GLU A 400 -12.09 -7.88 41.20
N PRO A 401 -12.73 -7.20 42.18
CA PRO A 401 -12.39 -7.37 43.58
C PRO A 401 -12.77 -8.77 44.06
N GLY A 402 -11.85 -9.47 44.73
CA GLY A 402 -12.09 -10.82 45.21
C GLY A 402 -13.16 -10.88 46.31
N THR A 403 -14.11 -11.79 46.18
CA THR A 403 -15.03 -12.18 47.24
C THR A 403 -14.90 -13.68 47.57
N ALA A 404 -14.68 -13.90 48.87
CA ALA A 404 -14.69 -15.10 49.71
C ALA A 404 -14.97 -16.52 49.13
N ALA A 405 -14.32 -17.49 49.78
CA ALA A 405 -14.39 -18.92 49.49
C ALA A 405 -15.63 -19.66 50.04
N GLY A 406 -15.91 -20.82 49.44
CA GLY A 406 -16.82 -21.87 49.89
C GLY A 406 -17.30 -22.71 48.68
N GLY A 407 -17.40 -24.04 48.71
CA GLY A 407 -17.05 -25.03 49.73
C GLY A 407 -17.77 -26.36 49.45
N GLY A 408 -17.04 -27.44 49.15
CA GLY A 408 -17.60 -28.77 48.83
C GLY A 408 -18.21 -28.89 47.41
N GLY A 409 -18.40 -30.08 46.82
CA GLY A 409 -17.96 -31.43 47.24
C GLY A 409 -18.65 -32.52 46.40
N GLY A 410 -17.92 -33.58 46.05
CA GLY A 410 -18.35 -34.95 45.67
C GLY A 410 -19.58 -35.22 44.78
N GLY A 411 -19.44 -36.14 43.80
CA GLY A 411 -20.59 -36.79 43.15
C GLY A 411 -20.23 -37.49 41.84
N ALA A 412 -20.64 -38.74 41.65
CA ALA A 412 -20.24 -39.58 40.50
C ALA A 412 -21.43 -40.34 39.87
N ALA A 413 -21.13 -41.01 38.75
CA ALA A 413 -21.91 -42.07 38.07
C ALA A 413 -23.12 -41.67 37.19
N GLY A 414 -23.36 -42.50 36.16
CA GLY A 414 -24.51 -42.43 35.25
C GLY A 414 -24.19 -42.92 33.83
N ALA A 415 -24.45 -44.20 33.52
CA ALA A 415 -24.17 -44.80 32.20
C ALA A 415 -25.45 -45.38 31.55
N ALA A 416 -25.54 -45.34 30.21
CA ALA A 416 -26.37 -46.16 29.30
C ALA A 416 -26.30 -45.53 27.88
N SER A 417 -25.71 -46.12 26.83
CA SER A 417 -26.01 -47.36 26.08
C SER A 417 -27.16 -47.22 25.07
N GLY A 418 -26.88 -47.39 23.75
CA GLY A 418 -27.89 -47.10 22.70
C GLY A 418 -27.68 -47.64 21.27
N LYS A 419 -26.96 -48.77 21.07
CA LYS A 419 -26.93 -49.65 19.86
C LYS A 419 -26.63 -49.08 18.44
N ALA A 420 -26.10 -49.96 17.59
CA ALA A 420 -25.64 -49.67 16.22
C ALA A 420 -26.18 -50.67 15.18
N VAL A 421 -26.27 -50.22 13.92
CA VAL A 421 -26.24 -50.94 12.62
C VAL A 421 -25.74 -49.90 11.59
N GLY A 422 -24.92 -50.15 10.56
CA GLY A 422 -24.23 -51.37 10.09
C GLY A 422 -23.24 -51.02 8.96
N HIS A 423 -22.91 -51.98 8.08
CA HIS A 423 -22.05 -51.83 6.89
C HIS A 423 -22.46 -52.88 5.82
N PRO A 424 -22.24 -52.63 4.50
CA PRO A 424 -21.03 -53.11 3.79
C PRO A 424 -20.45 -52.07 2.78
N LYS A 425 -19.13 -51.85 2.62
CA LYS A 425 -18.02 -52.66 2.05
C LYS A 425 -18.00 -52.87 0.51
N SER A 426 -17.10 -52.15 -0.19
CA SER A 426 -16.06 -52.67 -1.10
C SER A 426 -15.07 -51.53 -1.48
N GLN A 427 -13.75 -51.71 -1.31
CA GLN A 427 -12.70 -51.96 -2.34
C GLN A 427 -12.60 -50.90 -3.47
N GLY A 428 -11.43 -50.40 -3.89
CA GLY A 428 -10.03 -50.59 -3.47
C GLY A 428 -9.06 -50.15 -4.59
N GLY A 429 -7.81 -49.76 -4.27
CA GLY A 429 -6.77 -49.53 -5.30
C GLY A 429 -5.80 -48.36 -5.04
N ALA A 430 -4.54 -48.69 -4.76
CA ALA A 430 -3.37 -47.83 -4.98
C ALA A 430 -2.58 -48.39 -6.18
N PRO A 431 -1.62 -47.63 -6.75
CA PRO A 431 -0.23 -47.98 -6.43
C PRO A 431 0.73 -46.77 -6.32
N ALA A 432 1.96 -47.06 -5.90
CA ALA A 432 3.08 -46.12 -5.78
C ALA A 432 4.02 -46.16 -6.99
N GLY A 433 4.89 -45.16 -7.13
CA GLY A 433 5.99 -45.18 -8.09
C GLY A 433 6.79 -43.86 -8.15
N ALA A 434 8.01 -43.87 -7.63
CA ALA A 434 9.06 -42.90 -7.94
C ALA A 434 10.13 -43.59 -8.80
N PRO A 435 10.99 -42.82 -9.49
CA PRO A 435 12.38 -42.81 -9.04
C PRO A 435 13.02 -41.40 -9.05
N ALA A 436 14.29 -41.32 -8.63
CA ALA A 436 15.08 -40.09 -8.51
C ALA A 436 16.40 -40.21 -9.30
N ASP A 437 17.01 -39.06 -9.62
CA ASP A 437 18.46 -38.77 -9.78
C ASP A 437 18.59 -37.25 -10.07
N ALA A 438 19.35 -36.44 -9.29
CA ALA A 438 20.81 -36.19 -9.32
C ALA A 438 21.27 -35.30 -10.51
N ASP A 439 22.18 -34.32 -10.42
CA ASP A 439 22.81 -33.54 -9.33
C ASP A 439 23.51 -32.29 -9.96
N LEU A 440 24.12 -31.41 -9.14
CA LEU A 440 25.16 -30.38 -9.45
C LEU A 440 24.75 -29.02 -10.06
N GLY A 441 25.28 -27.94 -9.46
CA GLY A 441 25.27 -26.59 -10.08
C GLY A 441 25.31 -25.39 -9.14
N ALA A 442 26.26 -25.32 -8.20
CA ALA A 442 26.34 -24.20 -7.24
C ALA A 442 26.79 -22.88 -7.88
N LEU A 443 26.04 -21.79 -7.66
CA LEU A 443 26.53 -20.41 -7.77
C LEU A 443 25.91 -19.53 -6.68
N ARG A 444 26.75 -19.10 -5.72
CA ARG A 444 26.33 -18.23 -4.61
C ARG A 444 26.30 -16.77 -5.08
N HIS A 445 25.12 -16.15 -5.06
CA HIS A 445 25.00 -14.70 -4.87
C HIS A 445 23.92 -14.40 -3.84
N THR A 446 24.30 -13.70 -2.77
CA THR A 446 23.44 -13.36 -1.64
C THR A 446 22.44 -12.27 -1.99
N SER A 447 21.30 -12.66 -2.57
CA SER A 447 20.12 -11.80 -2.64
C SER A 447 19.38 -11.82 -1.30
N LEU A 448 19.18 -10.64 -0.69
CA LEU A 448 18.33 -10.46 0.49
C LEU A 448 16.85 -10.61 0.11
N GLY A 449 16.44 -11.85 -0.14
CA GLY A 449 15.06 -12.22 -0.43
C GLY A 449 14.26 -12.38 0.86
N TYR A 450 13.39 -11.41 1.17
CA TYR A 450 12.30 -11.57 2.13
C TYR A 450 11.34 -12.68 1.66
N HIS A 451 11.62 -13.92 2.06
CA HIS A 451 10.68 -15.04 1.98
C HIS A 451 9.90 -15.12 3.30
N SER A 452 8.95 -14.21 3.49
CA SER A 452 7.94 -14.36 4.54
C SER A 452 7.02 -15.53 4.20
N GLY A 453 6.81 -16.44 5.16
CA GLY A 453 5.89 -17.56 5.00
C GLY A 453 4.50 -17.08 4.55
N ASN A 454 4.02 -17.64 3.45
CA ASN A 454 2.90 -17.10 2.66
C ASN A 454 1.53 -17.39 3.31
N GLN A 455 1.24 -16.77 4.46
CA GLN A 455 -0.13 -16.66 4.98
C GLN A 455 -0.93 -15.66 4.14
N GLY A 456 -1.35 -16.11 2.95
CA GLY A 456 -2.24 -15.38 2.06
C GLY A 456 -3.70 -15.52 2.49
N TYR A 457 -4.37 -14.39 2.69
CA TYR A 457 -5.81 -14.34 2.96
C TYR A 457 -6.53 -14.12 1.62
N GLY A 458 -6.78 -15.22 0.90
CA GLY A 458 -7.37 -15.19 -0.44
C GLY A 458 -6.51 -14.40 -1.44
N CYS A 459 -7.07 -13.34 -2.04
CA CYS A 459 -6.36 -12.47 -2.95
C CYS A 459 -5.34 -11.55 -2.26
N PHE A 460 -5.43 -11.32 -0.95
CA PHE A 460 -4.51 -10.45 -0.22
C PHE A 460 -3.28 -11.20 0.32
N GLN A 461 -2.13 -10.55 0.22
CA GLN A 461 -0.88 -10.95 0.87
C GLN A 461 -0.39 -9.82 1.78
N VAL A 462 0.28 -10.15 2.88
CA VAL A 462 0.93 -9.14 3.74
C VAL A 462 1.92 -8.35 2.90
N LEU A 463 1.77 -7.02 2.90
CA LEU A 463 2.70 -6.09 2.25
C LEU A 463 3.74 -5.60 3.25
N TYR A 464 3.29 -5.24 4.46
CA TYR A 464 4.13 -4.73 5.54
C TYR A 464 3.44 -4.99 6.88
N ASP A 465 4.20 -5.50 7.86
CA ASP A 465 3.77 -5.69 9.24
C ASP A 465 4.91 -5.22 10.16
N GLU A 466 4.79 -3.98 10.63
CA GLU A 466 5.79 -3.33 11.47
C GLU A 466 5.99 -4.06 12.80
N ALA A 467 4.91 -4.58 13.39
CA ALA A 467 4.98 -5.32 14.65
C ALA A 467 5.83 -6.58 14.48
N LYS A 468 5.62 -7.30 13.38
CA LYS A 468 6.37 -8.52 13.06
C LYS A 468 7.82 -8.24 12.72
N ILE A 469 8.11 -7.14 12.01
CA ILE A 469 9.49 -6.71 11.73
C ILE A 469 10.22 -6.37 13.03
N GLN A 470 9.62 -5.57 13.91
CA GLN A 470 10.22 -5.22 15.21
C GLN A 470 10.40 -6.44 16.13
N GLU A 471 9.49 -7.42 16.08
CA GLU A 471 9.63 -8.69 16.82
C GLU A 471 10.83 -9.49 16.30
N LEU A 472 11.00 -9.63 14.99
CA LEU A 472 12.14 -10.31 14.37
C LEU A 472 13.47 -9.59 14.65
N GLU A 473 13.47 -8.26 14.65
CA GLU A 473 14.65 -7.45 14.99
C GLU A 473 15.06 -7.59 16.47
N ARG A 474 14.09 -7.66 17.39
CA ARG A 474 14.36 -7.96 18.81
C ARG A 474 14.94 -9.36 18.97
N ALA A 475 14.28 -10.37 18.41
CA ALA A 475 14.77 -11.77 18.43
C ALA A 475 16.19 -11.89 17.84
N ARG A 476 16.50 -11.16 16.77
CA ARG A 476 17.85 -11.14 16.16
C ARG A 476 18.92 -10.54 17.09
N LYS A 477 18.57 -9.57 17.93
CA LYS A 477 19.49 -8.96 18.92
C LYS A 477 19.73 -9.86 20.14
N GLU A 478 18.76 -10.70 20.50
CA GLU A 478 18.86 -11.64 21.63
C GLU A 478 19.75 -12.87 21.33
N ILE A 479 19.87 -13.29 20.06
CA ILE A 479 20.66 -14.47 19.68
C ILE A 479 22.16 -14.36 20.08
N PRO A 480 22.89 -13.27 19.77
CA PRO A 480 24.29 -13.12 20.20
C PRO A 480 24.47 -13.08 21.71
N GLU A 481 23.49 -12.54 22.45
CA GLU A 481 23.54 -12.40 23.90
C GLU A 481 23.39 -13.76 24.60
N LEU A 482 22.47 -14.60 24.12
CA LEU A 482 22.34 -15.99 24.55
C LEU A 482 23.59 -16.81 24.21
N ASP A 483 24.23 -16.57 23.06
CA ASP A 483 25.46 -17.27 22.68
C ASP A 483 26.67 -16.80 23.51
N HIS A 484 26.73 -15.52 23.89
CA HIS A 484 27.74 -15.00 24.81
C HIS A 484 27.54 -15.58 26.23
N GLN A 485 26.31 -15.64 26.73
CA GLN A 485 25.99 -16.29 28.00
C GLN A 485 26.28 -17.80 27.98
N ARG A 486 26.03 -18.50 26.86
CA ARG A 486 26.39 -19.92 26.67
C ARG A 486 27.91 -20.12 26.65
N ARG A 487 28.68 -19.23 26.01
CA ARG A 487 30.15 -19.26 26.02
C ARG A 487 30.70 -18.97 27.43
N SER A 488 30.13 -18.02 28.15
CA SER A 488 30.45 -17.72 29.56
C SER A 488 30.19 -18.91 30.49
N LYS A 489 29.02 -19.56 30.39
CA LYS A 489 28.70 -20.78 31.15
C LYS A 489 29.59 -21.98 30.81
N ARG A 490 30.17 -22.05 29.60
CA ARG A 490 31.19 -23.06 29.24
C ARG A 490 32.58 -22.80 29.85
N HIS A 491 32.89 -21.57 30.28
CA HIS A 491 34.16 -21.25 30.93
C HIS A 491 34.08 -21.29 32.46
N SER A 492 32.87 -21.21 33.04
CA SER A 492 32.63 -21.35 34.49
C SER A 492 32.19 -22.76 34.91
N GLY A 493 31.78 -23.62 33.98
CA GLY A 493 31.45 -25.03 34.24
C GLY A 493 32.68 -25.94 34.17
N GLY A 494 33.17 -26.41 35.32
CA GLY A 494 34.22 -27.43 35.41
C GLY A 494 33.93 -28.67 34.56
N GLY A 495 34.97 -29.25 33.96
CA GLY A 495 34.82 -30.15 32.82
C GLY A 495 34.11 -31.47 33.11
N ILE A 496 33.05 -31.75 32.33
CA ILE A 496 32.61 -33.12 32.03
C ILE A 496 32.44 -33.23 30.51
N ARG A 497 33.32 -33.99 29.85
CA ARG A 497 33.11 -34.40 28.45
C ARG A 497 31.90 -35.35 28.39
N ARG A 498 30.75 -34.87 27.92
CA ARG A 498 29.67 -35.73 27.39
C ARG A 498 29.59 -35.54 25.88
N THR A 499 29.94 -36.59 25.15
CA THR A 499 29.67 -36.75 23.73
C THR A 499 28.17 -36.74 23.50
N PHE A 500 27.65 -35.73 22.81
CA PHE A 500 26.28 -35.73 22.31
C PHE A 500 26.30 -35.63 20.79
N ARG A 501 25.66 -36.60 20.14
CA ARG A 501 25.50 -36.66 18.68
C ARG A 501 24.77 -35.43 18.18
N SER A 502 25.15 -34.96 17.00
CA SER A 502 24.39 -34.00 16.22
C SER A 502 22.96 -34.51 16.00
N ARG A 503 21.98 -33.70 16.39
CA ARG A 503 20.67 -33.67 15.74
C ARG A 503 20.56 -32.33 15.04
N GLU A 504 20.53 -32.39 13.72
CA GLU A 504 20.28 -31.23 12.88
C GLU A 504 18.89 -30.68 13.19
N TRP A 505 18.81 -29.36 13.36
CA TRP A 505 17.56 -28.62 13.28
C TRP A 505 17.67 -27.71 12.08
N ALA A 506 17.05 -28.10 10.98
CA ALA A 506 16.82 -27.24 9.83
C ALA A 506 15.58 -26.38 10.10
N PHE A 507 15.73 -25.07 9.90
CA PHE A 507 14.66 -24.06 9.86
C PHE A 507 15.10 -22.92 8.95
#